data_AF-A0A1B8SAH8-F1
#
_entry.id   AF-A0A1B8SAH8-F1
#
_cell.length_a   1.000
_cell.length_b   1.000
_cell.length_c   1.000
_cell.angle_alpha   90.00
_cell.angle_beta   90.00
_cell.angle_gamma   90.00
#
_symmetry.space_group_name_H-M   'P 1'
#
loop_
_entity.id
_entity.type
_entity.pdbx_description
1 polymer ?
#
loop_
_entity_poly.entity_id
_entity_poly.type
_entity_poly.pdbx_seq_one_letter_code
_entity_poly.pdbx_strand_id
1 'polypeptide(L)'
;MRVTATAPAGVSDPGVPLTISGGPETTGKPFAAAVAASAPASITLGSGLQPKQPIELRFDLSADPELAGAFSDSVKPVIYSGSGADGSVIDLIPATWDPATRTVSATTDHLSFFQVVAADLGKVVDTIRGVLLPGTNSGPACPGGSRLTIGSISYTLSASKPDAPVTGCLSDPGDGGVGVDFANNSSQFYGITSSPPGAFTNPTPLNSNDQLAVWLFGDKNGLLTPRAGGRLALPAGTTSATINADVNPVALQLNSILTGLGMLGIDGDQLVAVFQNSRSAWDCALTAMNALQLPKDAYQARDQYGGVAQCLLAGIGAAGGPISGAAGADPKYLGDVVHRTGVALSLVTTLPDQFFANIAGAIGEVTGKNHLQFTLNGQGPTAPARSIGTLQLSVFHSRTNPGDTGVELAPNHFQLSKTKHDGTFWVDLGLRWKTDDGKGLFSYCTEQTKVLDSGGGVVLERKQRLATCDGGGGWDFQLTKPGTYTYVVDLQGEPSGSAHGEQQFTVDP
;
A
#
# COMPACT_ATOMS: atom_id res chain seq x y z
N MET A 1 5.32 -7.92 50.30
CA MET A 1 4.46 -6.75 50.03
C MET A 1 3.34 -6.68 51.06
N ARG A 2 2.99 -5.48 51.55
CA ARG A 2 1.81 -5.25 52.40
C ARG A 2 0.78 -4.43 51.62
N VAL A 3 -0.48 -4.87 51.62
CA VAL A 3 -1.58 -4.19 50.91
C VAL A 3 -2.50 -3.51 51.91
N THR A 4 -2.90 -2.28 51.62
CA THR A 4 -3.88 -1.51 52.38
C THR A 4 -4.96 -1.01 51.43
N ALA A 5 -6.22 -1.17 51.81
CA ALA A 5 -7.36 -0.63 51.08
C ALA A 5 -8.11 0.35 52.00
N THR A 6 -8.22 1.60 51.58
CA THR A 6 -8.89 2.67 52.33
C THR A 6 -10.22 2.97 51.66
N ALA A 7 -11.30 2.62 52.36
CA ALA A 7 -12.64 2.77 51.85
C ALA A 7 -13.31 4.04 52.44
N PRO A 8 -13.76 5.00 51.61
CA PRO A 8 -14.39 6.21 52.10
C PRO A 8 -15.81 5.94 52.65
N ALA A 9 -16.38 6.94 53.32
CA ALA A 9 -17.77 6.87 53.77
C ALA A 9 -18.71 6.67 52.57
N GLY A 10 -19.68 5.76 52.73
CA GLY A 10 -20.66 5.44 51.67
C GLY A 10 -20.21 4.39 50.66
N VAL A 11 -19.05 3.76 50.85
CA VAL A 11 -18.56 2.65 49.98
C VAL A 11 -19.50 1.43 49.95
N SER A 12 -20.21 1.17 51.05
CA SER A 12 -21.17 0.07 51.20
C SER A 12 -22.15 0.38 52.33
N ASP A 13 -23.12 -0.51 52.54
CA ASP A 13 -24.02 -0.42 53.68
C ASP A 13 -23.24 -0.67 54.99
N PRO A 14 -23.62 -0.03 56.11
CA PRO A 14 -22.92 -0.20 57.38
C PRO A 14 -22.82 -1.67 57.82
N GLY A 15 -21.62 -2.07 58.29
CA GLY A 15 -21.38 -3.42 58.79
C GLY A 15 -20.93 -4.44 57.73
N VAL A 16 -20.85 -4.05 56.45
CA VAL A 16 -20.30 -4.91 55.39
C VAL A 16 -18.76 -4.93 55.49
N PRO A 17 -18.11 -6.11 55.66
CA PRO A 17 -16.66 -6.19 55.82
C PRO A 17 -15.91 -6.03 54.48
N LEU A 18 -14.77 -5.37 54.52
CA LEU A 18 -13.77 -5.37 53.44
C LEU A 18 -12.64 -6.33 53.82
N THR A 19 -12.39 -7.32 52.98
CA THR A 19 -11.39 -8.38 53.23
C THR A 19 -10.27 -8.29 52.22
N ILE A 20 -9.03 -8.48 52.68
CA ILE A 20 -7.83 -8.59 51.83
C ILE A 20 -7.24 -9.98 52.05
N SER A 21 -6.98 -10.72 50.98
CA SER A 21 -6.38 -12.05 51.00
C SER A 21 -5.36 -12.23 49.87
N GLY A 22 -4.66 -13.36 49.85
CA GLY A 22 -3.82 -13.74 48.70
C GLY A 22 -4.68 -13.92 47.44
N GLY A 23 -4.22 -13.38 46.32
CA GLY A 23 -4.86 -13.54 45.01
C GLY A 23 -4.53 -14.88 44.34
N PRO A 24 -5.14 -15.17 43.18
CA PRO A 24 -4.84 -16.37 42.39
C PRO A 24 -3.39 -16.33 41.91
N GLU A 25 -2.68 -17.47 41.93
CA GLU A 25 -1.34 -17.53 41.34
C GLU A 25 -1.39 -17.20 39.85
N THR A 26 -0.61 -16.22 39.41
CA THR A 26 -0.46 -15.87 38.00
C THR A 26 0.82 -16.51 37.46
N THR A 27 0.73 -17.19 36.31
CA THR A 27 1.90 -17.77 35.63
C THR A 27 2.28 -16.90 34.44
N GLY A 28 3.58 -16.66 34.27
CA GLY A 28 4.09 -15.82 33.18
C GLY A 28 3.97 -14.32 33.45
N LYS A 29 4.22 -13.53 32.41
CA LYS A 29 4.14 -12.07 32.47
C LYS A 29 2.70 -11.62 32.17
N PRO A 30 2.13 -10.66 32.93
CA PRO A 30 0.79 -10.13 32.65
C PRO A 30 0.62 -9.55 31.23
N PHE A 31 1.69 -8.97 30.69
CA PHE A 31 1.78 -8.49 29.31
C PHE A 31 3.26 -8.36 28.90
N ALA A 32 3.54 -8.17 27.60
CA ALA A 32 4.90 -8.22 27.06
C ALA A 32 5.86 -7.15 27.65
N ALA A 33 5.35 -5.95 27.94
CA ALA A 33 6.11 -4.88 28.59
C ALA A 33 6.36 -5.10 30.10
N ALA A 34 5.75 -6.10 30.74
CA ALA A 34 5.96 -6.36 32.15
C ALA A 34 7.39 -6.88 32.41
N VAL A 35 8.12 -6.24 33.33
CA VAL A 35 9.48 -6.63 33.71
C VAL A 35 9.58 -7.21 35.11
N ALA A 36 8.68 -6.84 36.00
CA ALA A 36 8.52 -7.41 37.33
C ALA A 36 7.06 -7.27 37.76
N ALA A 37 6.59 -8.14 38.64
CA ALA A 37 5.25 -8.06 39.20
C ALA A 37 5.23 -8.61 40.64
N SER A 38 4.36 -8.05 41.48
CA SER A 38 4.17 -8.53 42.86
C SER A 38 3.39 -9.85 42.88
N ALA A 39 3.30 -10.51 44.05
CA ALA A 39 2.21 -11.45 44.27
C ALA A 39 0.85 -10.72 44.19
N PRO A 40 -0.21 -11.32 43.64
CA PRO A 40 -1.53 -10.71 43.58
C PRO A 40 -2.20 -10.72 44.95
N ALA A 41 -3.03 -9.71 45.20
CA ALA A 41 -3.87 -9.58 46.38
C ALA A 41 -5.34 -9.51 45.97
N SER A 42 -6.19 -10.34 46.56
CA SER A 42 -7.63 -10.29 46.35
C SER A 42 -8.27 -9.38 47.38
N ILE A 43 -9.16 -8.48 46.93
CA ILE A 43 -9.90 -7.58 47.81
C ILE A 43 -11.38 -7.78 47.55
N THR A 44 -12.14 -8.11 48.60
CA THR A 44 -13.56 -8.41 48.50
C THR A 44 -14.37 -7.62 49.51
N LEU A 45 -15.59 -7.23 49.13
CA LEU A 45 -16.53 -6.50 49.99
C LEU A 45 -17.77 -7.38 50.25
N GLY A 46 -18.00 -7.75 51.50
CA GLY A 46 -19.09 -8.66 51.88
C GLY A 46 -19.08 -9.95 51.08
N SER A 47 -20.22 -10.31 50.49
CA SER A 47 -20.39 -11.49 49.63
C SER A 47 -19.99 -11.24 48.16
N GLY A 48 -18.94 -10.46 47.91
CA GLY A 48 -18.47 -10.12 46.56
C GLY A 48 -19.14 -8.90 45.93
N LEU A 49 -19.60 -7.94 46.75
CA LEU A 49 -20.16 -6.68 46.29
C LEU A 49 -19.09 -5.79 45.64
N GLN A 50 -19.53 -4.92 44.74
CA GLN A 50 -18.72 -3.84 44.18
C GLN A 50 -18.95 -2.54 44.99
N PRO A 51 -17.93 -1.67 45.12
CA PRO A 51 -18.03 -0.50 45.97
C PRO A 51 -18.89 0.61 45.33
N LYS A 52 -19.68 1.32 46.15
CA LYS A 52 -20.52 2.45 45.70
C LYS A 52 -19.73 3.77 45.54
N GLN A 53 -18.49 3.80 46.05
CA GLN A 53 -17.56 4.92 46.01
C GLN A 53 -16.15 4.37 45.75
N PRO A 54 -15.27 5.10 45.06
CA PRO A 54 -13.91 4.62 44.79
C PRO A 54 -13.12 4.31 46.07
N ILE A 55 -12.31 3.26 46.03
CA ILE A 55 -11.41 2.82 47.11
C ILE A 55 -9.97 3.17 46.74
N GLU A 56 -9.20 3.67 47.71
CA GLU A 56 -7.76 3.88 47.55
C GLU A 56 -7.00 2.62 47.93
N LEU A 57 -6.14 2.14 47.03
CA LEU A 57 -5.24 1.00 47.24
C LEU A 57 -3.81 1.50 47.43
N ARG A 58 -3.12 0.92 48.41
CA ARG A 58 -1.70 1.15 48.68
C ARG A 58 -0.95 -0.17 48.83
N PHE A 59 0.17 -0.29 48.13
CA PHE A 59 1.02 -1.46 48.11
C PHE A 59 2.42 -1.06 48.59
N ASP A 60 2.76 -1.44 49.82
CA ASP A 60 4.07 -1.23 50.41
C ASP A 60 5.03 -2.35 49.97
N LEU A 61 6.04 -1.95 49.19
CA LEU A 61 7.06 -2.79 48.59
C LEU A 61 8.36 -2.80 49.40
N SER A 62 8.37 -2.31 50.64
CA SER A 62 9.57 -2.32 51.49
C SER A 62 10.15 -3.72 51.69
N ALA A 63 9.28 -4.74 51.70
CA ALA A 63 9.65 -6.15 51.79
C ALA A 63 9.87 -6.83 50.41
N ASP A 64 9.85 -6.06 49.31
CA ASP A 64 10.05 -6.52 47.93
C ASP A 64 11.02 -5.57 47.20
N PRO A 65 12.33 -5.62 47.56
CA PRO A 65 13.31 -4.68 47.06
C PRO A 65 13.60 -4.84 45.56
N GLU A 66 13.37 -6.02 44.98
CA GLU A 66 13.55 -6.25 43.55
C GLU A 66 12.48 -5.50 42.74
N LEU A 67 11.20 -5.64 43.10
CA LEU A 67 10.13 -4.90 42.43
C LEU A 67 10.24 -3.39 42.68
N ALA A 68 10.52 -2.98 43.92
CA ALA A 68 10.73 -1.57 44.26
C ALA A 68 11.91 -0.95 43.47
N GLY A 69 12.97 -1.73 43.24
CA GLY A 69 14.15 -1.32 42.49
C GLY A 69 13.96 -1.33 40.97
N ALA A 70 12.88 -1.92 40.45
CA ALA A 70 12.60 -1.95 39.01
C ALA A 70 12.06 -0.63 38.46
N PHE A 71 11.42 0.19 39.30
CA PHE A 71 10.81 1.45 38.86
C PHE A 71 11.85 2.51 38.52
N SER A 72 11.60 3.23 37.42
CA SER A 72 12.47 4.28 36.89
C SER A 72 11.66 5.27 36.05
N ASP A 73 12.35 6.20 35.38
CA ASP A 73 11.68 7.12 34.47
C ASP A 73 10.99 6.40 33.29
N SER A 74 11.54 5.29 32.81
CA SER A 74 10.97 4.47 31.73
C SER A 74 10.19 3.26 32.21
N VAL A 75 10.30 2.87 33.48
CA VAL A 75 9.56 1.74 34.07
C VAL A 75 8.53 2.27 35.07
N LYS A 76 7.26 2.27 34.68
CA LYS A 76 6.17 2.85 35.46
C LYS A 76 5.37 1.78 36.22
N PRO A 77 4.80 2.11 37.40
CA PRO A 77 3.85 1.23 38.06
C PRO A 77 2.51 1.25 37.32
N VAL A 78 1.90 0.07 37.19
CA VAL A 78 0.50 -0.09 36.83
C VAL A 78 -0.09 -1.17 37.72
N ILE A 79 -1.36 -1.04 38.11
CA ILE A 79 -2.05 -2.14 38.78
C ILE A 79 -2.73 -2.97 37.70
N TYR A 80 -2.34 -4.22 37.60
CA TYR A 80 -3.05 -5.23 36.82
C TYR A 80 -4.17 -5.78 37.69
N SER A 81 -5.41 -5.70 37.23
CA SER A 81 -6.56 -6.27 37.91
C SER A 81 -7.25 -7.30 37.04
N GLY A 82 -7.88 -8.30 37.66
CA GLY A 82 -8.68 -9.25 36.92
C GLY A 82 -9.85 -9.82 37.71
N SER A 83 -10.95 -10.08 37.02
CA SER A 83 -12.17 -10.66 37.58
C SER A 83 -12.62 -11.91 36.82
N GLY A 84 -13.42 -12.75 37.47
CA GLY A 84 -13.79 -14.10 36.99
C GLY A 84 -12.99 -15.20 37.72
N ALA A 85 -13.58 -16.39 37.88
CA ALA A 85 -12.92 -17.53 38.54
C ALA A 85 -11.67 -18.03 37.78
N ASP A 86 -11.51 -17.59 36.53
CA ASP A 86 -10.44 -17.90 35.59
C ASP A 86 -9.58 -16.67 35.21
N GLY A 87 -9.89 -15.47 35.72
CA GLY A 87 -9.17 -14.24 35.38
C GLY A 87 -9.37 -13.75 33.94
N SER A 88 -10.47 -14.13 33.28
CA SER A 88 -10.77 -13.80 31.88
C SER A 88 -11.07 -12.32 31.61
N VAL A 89 -11.50 -11.56 32.63
CA VAL A 89 -11.72 -10.12 32.54
C VAL A 89 -10.53 -9.42 33.15
N ILE A 90 -9.77 -8.70 32.33
CA ILE A 90 -8.49 -8.08 32.72
C ILE A 90 -8.58 -6.58 32.50
N ASP A 91 -8.14 -5.82 33.49
CA ASP A 91 -8.06 -4.37 33.42
C ASP A 91 -6.69 -3.85 33.93
N LEU A 92 -6.37 -2.62 33.56
CA LEU A 92 -5.21 -1.88 34.02
C LEU A 92 -5.68 -0.63 34.73
N ILE A 93 -5.13 -0.36 35.91
CA ILE A 93 -5.47 0.83 36.70
C ILE A 93 -4.22 1.71 36.82
N PRO A 94 -4.33 3.04 36.60
CA PRO A 94 -3.21 3.96 36.76
C PRO A 94 -2.69 3.91 38.19
N ALA A 95 -1.37 3.92 38.34
CA ALA A 95 -0.73 3.87 39.65
C ALA A 95 0.36 4.93 39.76
N THR A 96 0.65 5.34 40.99
CA THR A 96 1.73 6.28 41.32
C THR A 96 2.74 5.58 42.21
N TRP A 97 4.03 5.86 41.97
CA TRP A 97 5.14 5.32 42.76
C TRP A 97 5.73 6.42 43.63
N ASP A 98 5.81 6.17 44.94
CA ASP A 98 6.56 6.99 45.88
C ASP A 98 7.85 6.27 46.31
N PRO A 99 9.03 6.71 45.83
CA PRO A 99 10.30 6.07 46.18
C PRO A 99 10.70 6.28 47.64
N ALA A 100 10.20 7.32 48.33
CA ALA A 100 10.56 7.60 49.72
C ALA A 100 9.90 6.60 50.68
N THR A 101 8.63 6.28 50.43
CA THR A 101 7.85 5.32 51.23
C THR A 101 7.80 3.93 50.62
N ARG A 102 8.43 3.75 49.45
CA ARG A 102 8.37 2.52 48.64
C ARG A 102 6.95 2.01 48.42
N THR A 103 6.01 2.92 48.18
CA THR A 103 4.59 2.62 48.08
C THR A 103 4.07 2.90 46.69
N VAL A 104 3.34 1.92 46.12
CA VAL A 104 2.52 2.13 44.91
C VAL A 104 1.08 2.43 45.34
N SER A 105 0.49 3.49 44.81
CA SER A 105 -0.89 3.92 45.13
C SER A 105 -1.77 3.98 43.89
N ALA A 106 -3.01 3.53 44.01
CA ALA A 106 -4.01 3.54 42.94
C ALA A 106 -5.42 3.78 43.50
N THR A 107 -6.37 4.15 42.65
CA THR A 107 -7.79 4.26 43.01
C THR A 107 -8.60 3.34 42.10
N THR A 108 -9.52 2.59 42.69
CA THR A 108 -10.37 1.65 41.96
C THR A 108 -11.85 1.84 42.31
N ASP A 109 -12.72 1.69 41.34
CA ASP A 109 -14.18 1.65 41.48
C ASP A 109 -14.73 0.21 41.49
N HIS A 110 -13.87 -0.77 41.26
CA HIS A 110 -14.19 -2.18 41.29
C HIS A 110 -13.26 -2.95 42.22
N LEU A 111 -13.71 -4.12 42.67
CA LEU A 111 -13.00 -5.03 43.55
C LEU A 111 -12.82 -6.39 42.87
N SER A 112 -11.59 -6.87 42.92
CA SER A 112 -11.13 -8.07 42.23
C SER A 112 -9.79 -8.53 42.82
N PHE A 113 -8.95 -9.24 42.06
CA PHE A 113 -7.54 -9.35 42.41
C PHE A 113 -6.73 -8.21 41.78
N PHE A 114 -5.70 -7.77 42.49
CA PHE A 114 -4.81 -6.68 42.09
C PHE A 114 -3.36 -7.11 42.22
N GLN A 115 -2.57 -6.76 41.21
CA GLN A 115 -1.14 -7.04 41.15
C GLN A 115 -0.40 -5.77 40.76
N VAL A 116 0.64 -5.41 41.51
CA VAL A 116 1.53 -4.32 41.10
C VAL A 116 2.43 -4.85 39.99
N VAL A 117 2.46 -4.16 38.86
CA VAL A 117 3.31 -4.52 37.72
C VAL A 117 4.23 -3.35 37.38
N ALA A 118 5.51 -3.65 37.19
CA ALA A 118 6.48 -2.74 36.61
C ALA A 118 6.42 -2.87 35.08
N ALA A 119 5.85 -1.86 34.43
CA ALA A 119 5.70 -1.78 32.98
C ALA A 119 6.87 -0.99 32.37
N ASP A 120 7.69 -1.65 31.57
CA ASP A 120 8.83 -1.04 30.90
C ASP A 120 8.38 -0.39 29.58
N LEU A 121 8.14 0.91 29.63
CA LEU A 121 7.76 1.69 28.47
C LEU A 121 8.94 1.88 27.50
N GLY A 122 10.19 1.72 27.95
CA GLY A 122 11.36 1.67 27.07
C GLY A 122 11.30 0.50 26.08
N LYS A 123 10.85 -0.67 26.55
CA LYS A 123 10.59 -1.82 25.66
C LYS A 123 9.46 -1.55 24.68
N VAL A 124 8.40 -0.85 25.11
CA VAL A 124 7.32 -0.43 24.22
C VAL A 124 7.89 0.43 23.08
N VAL A 125 8.75 1.38 23.42
CA VAL A 125 9.47 2.23 22.45
C VAL A 125 10.31 1.40 21.48
N ASP A 126 11.13 0.49 21.99
CA ASP A 126 12.04 -0.31 21.16
C ASP A 126 11.27 -1.23 20.22
N THR A 127 10.15 -1.81 20.66
CA THR A 127 9.26 -2.58 19.79
C THR A 127 8.67 -1.71 18.68
N ILE A 128 8.19 -0.50 19.00
CA ILE A 128 7.69 0.46 17.99
C ILE A 128 8.78 0.81 16.97
N ARG A 129 10.01 1.07 17.42
CA ARG A 129 11.15 1.30 16.52
C ARG A 129 11.42 0.09 15.63
N GLY A 130 11.37 -1.12 16.19
CA GLY A 130 11.51 -2.37 15.43
C GLY A 130 10.46 -2.54 14.34
N VAL A 131 9.24 -2.02 14.54
CA VAL A 131 8.21 -1.96 13.49
C VAL A 131 8.62 -1.01 12.38
N LEU A 132 9.28 0.12 12.67
CA LEU A 132 9.70 1.12 11.70
C LEU A 132 10.93 0.71 10.87
N LEU A 133 11.76 -0.22 11.38
CA LEU A 133 12.95 -0.70 10.67
C LEU A 133 12.61 -1.61 9.47
N PRO A 134 13.43 -1.63 8.41
CA PRO A 134 13.28 -2.56 7.29
C PRO A 134 13.32 -4.02 7.76
N GLY A 135 12.50 -4.88 7.17
CA GLY A 135 12.48 -6.31 7.45
C GLY A 135 12.67 -7.14 6.19
N THR A 136 12.69 -8.46 6.34
CA THR A 136 12.69 -9.40 5.21
C THR A 136 11.30 -10.02 5.07
N ASN A 137 10.72 -9.97 3.87
CA ASN A 137 9.52 -10.72 3.52
C ASN A 137 9.88 -11.93 2.65
N SER A 138 9.03 -12.95 2.62
CA SER A 138 9.16 -14.18 1.81
C SER A 138 8.24 -14.21 0.60
N GLY A 139 7.67 -13.06 0.19
CA GLY A 139 6.84 -12.95 -1.02
C GLY A 139 7.65 -13.11 -2.32
N PRO A 140 6.97 -13.38 -3.45
CA PRO A 140 7.64 -13.47 -4.74
C PRO A 140 8.28 -12.12 -5.08
N ALA A 141 9.60 -12.12 -5.28
CA ALA A 141 10.36 -10.92 -5.61
C ALA A 141 10.66 -10.90 -7.11
N CYS A 142 10.06 -9.94 -7.83
CA CYS A 142 10.38 -9.61 -9.22
C CYS A 142 11.05 -8.23 -9.28
N PRO A 143 12.32 -8.10 -8.81
CA PRO A 143 13.02 -6.83 -8.80
C PRO A 143 13.16 -6.28 -10.23
N GLY A 144 12.79 -5.02 -10.42
CA GLY A 144 12.85 -4.34 -11.73
C GLY A 144 11.73 -4.62 -12.72
N GLY A 145 10.92 -5.67 -12.51
CA GLY A 145 9.75 -5.94 -13.35
C GLY A 145 9.43 -7.43 -13.52
N SER A 146 8.34 -7.71 -14.21
CA SER A 146 7.85 -9.07 -14.45
C SER A 146 7.34 -9.22 -15.88
N ARG A 147 7.42 -10.43 -16.43
CA ARG A 147 6.82 -10.79 -17.72
C ARG A 147 5.92 -12.00 -17.55
N LEU A 148 4.75 -11.97 -18.17
CA LEU A 148 3.79 -13.07 -18.12
C LEU A 148 3.00 -13.09 -19.42
N THR A 149 2.74 -14.27 -19.98
CA THR A 149 1.85 -14.40 -21.13
C THR A 149 0.53 -15.01 -20.67
N ILE A 150 -0.58 -14.33 -20.92
CA ILE A 150 -1.94 -14.80 -20.62
C ILE A 150 -2.70 -14.91 -21.95
N GLY A 151 -3.09 -16.13 -22.30
CA GLY A 151 -3.62 -16.42 -23.64
C GLY A 151 -2.61 -16.05 -24.72
N SER A 152 -2.96 -15.10 -25.58
CA SER A 152 -2.10 -14.62 -26.67
C SER A 152 -1.35 -13.32 -26.35
N ILE A 153 -1.61 -12.69 -25.21
CA ILE A 153 -1.04 -11.38 -24.85
C ILE A 153 0.18 -11.58 -23.95
N SER A 154 1.33 -11.04 -24.36
CA SER A 154 2.54 -10.93 -23.54
C SER A 154 2.51 -9.63 -22.75
N TYR A 155 2.43 -9.75 -21.43
CA TYR A 155 2.44 -8.65 -20.49
C TYR A 155 3.84 -8.40 -19.95
N THR A 156 4.15 -7.13 -19.79
CA THR A 156 5.34 -6.63 -19.11
C THR A 156 4.91 -5.66 -18.02
N LEU A 157 5.46 -5.82 -16.83
CA LEU A 157 5.31 -4.89 -15.72
C LEU A 157 6.68 -4.28 -15.46
N SER A 158 6.77 -2.95 -15.48
CA SER A 158 8.00 -2.21 -15.21
C SER A 158 7.83 -1.36 -13.96
N ALA A 159 8.78 -1.42 -13.04
CA ALA A 159 8.81 -0.55 -11.87
C ALA A 159 9.62 0.71 -12.15
N SER A 160 9.09 1.88 -11.77
CA SER A 160 9.82 3.17 -11.83
C SER A 160 11.11 3.17 -11.01
N LYS A 161 11.18 2.35 -9.95
CA LYS A 161 12.35 2.16 -9.08
C LYS A 161 12.56 0.65 -8.82
N PRO A 162 13.46 -0.01 -9.56
CA PRO A 162 13.73 -1.46 -9.43
C PRO A 162 14.13 -1.92 -8.03
N ASP A 163 14.87 -1.09 -7.30
CA ASP A 163 15.41 -1.38 -5.97
C ASP A 163 14.50 -0.87 -4.83
N ALA A 164 13.26 -0.51 -5.16
CA ALA A 164 12.29 -0.08 -4.16
C ALA A 164 11.88 -1.25 -3.24
N PRO A 165 11.46 -0.97 -1.99
CA PRO A 165 11.06 -2.01 -1.05
C PRO A 165 9.76 -2.73 -1.43
N VAL A 166 8.98 -2.19 -2.38
CA VAL A 166 7.80 -2.85 -2.92
C VAL A 166 8.14 -3.39 -4.31
N THR A 167 7.96 -4.68 -4.50
CA THR A 167 8.08 -5.36 -5.81
C THR A 167 6.72 -5.85 -6.28
N GLY A 168 6.53 -5.95 -7.60
CA GLY A 168 5.31 -6.48 -8.20
C GLY A 168 5.63 -7.58 -9.22
N CYS A 169 5.02 -8.74 -9.06
CA CYS A 169 5.08 -9.85 -10.01
C CYS A 169 3.75 -9.95 -10.76
N LEU A 170 3.80 -10.18 -12.07
CA LEU A 170 2.59 -10.45 -12.84
C LEU A 170 2.04 -11.82 -12.46
N SER A 171 0.71 -11.90 -12.36
CA SER A 171 -0.02 -13.13 -12.08
C SER A 171 -1.19 -13.29 -13.04
N ASP A 172 -1.57 -14.52 -13.34
CA ASP A 172 -2.81 -14.84 -14.05
C ASP A 172 -3.91 -15.15 -13.02
N PRO A 173 -4.85 -14.22 -12.77
CA PRO A 173 -5.94 -14.45 -11.82
C PRO A 173 -7.05 -15.35 -12.38
N GLY A 174 -7.03 -15.69 -13.67
CA GLY A 174 -8.16 -16.30 -14.39
C GLY A 174 -9.11 -15.25 -15.01
N ASP A 175 -10.18 -15.73 -15.65
CA ASP A 175 -11.29 -14.91 -16.20
C ASP A 175 -10.89 -13.82 -17.23
N GLY A 176 -9.74 -13.99 -17.90
CA GLY A 176 -9.26 -13.04 -18.90
C GLY A 176 -8.74 -11.70 -18.33
N GLY A 177 -8.48 -11.67 -17.02
CA GLY A 177 -7.83 -10.56 -16.33
C GLY A 177 -6.32 -10.72 -16.25
N VAL A 178 -5.65 -9.66 -15.77
CA VAL A 178 -4.23 -9.67 -15.43
C VAL A 178 -4.08 -9.14 -14.02
N GLY A 179 -3.28 -9.83 -13.21
CA GLY A 179 -3.05 -9.48 -11.81
C GLY A 179 -1.62 -9.06 -11.54
N VAL A 180 -1.43 -8.35 -10.44
CA VAL A 180 -0.12 -8.03 -9.88
C VAL A 180 -0.08 -8.50 -8.42
N ASP A 181 0.82 -9.44 -8.15
CA ASP A 181 1.17 -9.88 -6.81
C ASP A 181 2.31 -9.00 -6.28
N PHE A 182 1.97 -8.14 -5.33
CA PHE A 182 2.90 -7.28 -4.63
C PHE A 182 3.57 -8.00 -3.47
N ALA A 183 4.83 -7.66 -3.22
CA ALA A 183 5.54 -7.97 -1.98
C ALA A 183 6.11 -6.67 -1.40
N ASN A 184 5.78 -6.39 -0.15
CA ASN A 184 6.33 -5.27 0.61
C ASN A 184 7.42 -5.78 1.56
N ASN A 185 8.65 -5.32 1.38
CA ASN A 185 9.78 -5.62 2.25
C ASN A 185 10.03 -4.52 3.31
N SER A 186 9.26 -3.44 3.29
CA SER A 186 9.37 -2.37 4.27
C SER A 186 8.41 -2.53 5.45
N SER A 187 8.62 -1.66 6.43
CA SER A 187 7.73 -1.36 7.54
C SER A 187 6.52 -0.51 7.17
N GLN A 188 6.43 -0.02 5.94
CA GLN A 188 5.46 0.99 5.53
C GLN A 188 4.16 0.36 5.06
N PHE A 189 3.06 1.07 5.25
CA PHE A 189 1.82 0.79 4.55
C PHE A 189 1.84 1.53 3.21
N TYR A 190 1.34 0.89 2.15
CA TYR A 190 1.16 1.55 0.86
C TYR A 190 -0.30 1.49 0.42
N GLY A 191 -0.86 2.66 0.10
CA GLY A 191 -2.09 2.75 -0.66
C GLY A 191 -1.83 2.36 -2.11
N ILE A 192 -2.53 1.33 -2.58
CA ILE A 192 -2.46 0.80 -3.94
C ILE A 192 -3.64 1.36 -4.73
N THR A 193 -3.32 2.11 -5.78
CA THR A 193 -4.28 2.68 -6.72
C THR A 193 -3.94 2.24 -8.13
N SER A 194 -4.93 2.05 -8.99
CA SER A 194 -4.67 1.71 -10.38
C SER A 194 -5.61 2.44 -11.33
N SER A 195 -5.11 2.68 -12.54
CA SER A 195 -5.89 3.16 -13.68
C SER A 195 -5.64 2.19 -14.85
N PRO A 196 -6.66 1.41 -15.30
CA PRO A 196 -8.04 1.39 -14.80
C PRO A 196 -8.15 0.85 -13.35
N PRO A 197 -9.23 1.19 -12.61
CA PRO A 197 -9.44 0.72 -11.24
C PRO A 197 -9.53 -0.81 -11.18
N GLY A 198 -8.69 -1.43 -10.34
CA GLY A 198 -8.68 -2.86 -10.07
C GLY A 198 -9.14 -3.19 -8.65
N ALA A 199 -9.34 -4.48 -8.38
CA ALA A 199 -9.69 -4.99 -7.06
C ALA A 199 -8.44 -5.45 -6.32
N PHE A 200 -8.14 -4.83 -5.19
CA PHE A 200 -7.00 -5.21 -4.35
C PHE A 200 -7.44 -6.09 -3.19
N THR A 201 -6.70 -7.16 -2.92
CA THR A 201 -6.92 -8.08 -1.80
C THR A 201 -5.62 -8.36 -1.06
N ASN A 202 -5.71 -8.52 0.25
CA ASN A 202 -4.58 -8.96 1.07
C ASN A 202 -4.64 -10.49 1.28
N PRO A 203 -3.49 -11.17 1.42
CA PRO A 203 -3.45 -12.57 1.81
C PRO A 203 -4.05 -12.76 3.20
N THR A 204 -4.73 -13.89 3.42
CA THR A 204 -5.24 -14.29 4.72
C THR A 204 -4.37 -15.40 5.33
N PRO A 205 -4.08 -15.35 6.64
CA PRO A 205 -4.53 -14.36 7.62
C PRO A 205 -3.53 -13.19 7.83
N LEU A 206 -4.07 -11.96 7.89
CA LEU A 206 -3.35 -10.78 8.40
C LEU A 206 -3.29 -10.83 9.94
N ASN A 207 -2.29 -10.20 10.56
CA ASN A 207 -2.33 -9.98 12.02
C ASN A 207 -3.42 -8.96 12.39
N SER A 208 -3.86 -8.96 13.64
CA SER A 208 -4.98 -8.15 14.14
C SER A 208 -4.80 -6.64 13.92
N ASN A 209 -3.58 -6.12 14.00
CA ASN A 209 -3.29 -4.69 13.77
C ASN A 209 -3.40 -4.33 12.29
N ASP A 210 -2.88 -5.19 11.41
CA ASP A 210 -2.98 -5.03 9.96
C ASP A 210 -4.41 -5.18 9.47
N GLN A 211 -5.19 -6.10 10.05
CA GLN A 211 -6.63 -6.23 9.76
C GLN A 211 -7.38 -4.93 10.07
N LEU A 212 -7.12 -4.34 11.23
CA LEU A 212 -7.72 -3.07 11.62
C LEU A 212 -7.31 -1.94 10.67
N ALA A 213 -6.03 -1.84 10.30
CA ALA A 213 -5.56 -0.85 9.35
C ALA A 213 -6.21 -1.02 7.96
N VAL A 214 -6.31 -2.26 7.46
CA VAL A 214 -6.96 -2.56 6.18
C VAL A 214 -8.44 -2.23 6.23
N TRP A 215 -9.13 -2.54 7.32
CA TRP A 215 -10.54 -2.18 7.51
C TRP A 215 -10.75 -0.66 7.49
N LEU A 216 -9.85 0.11 8.12
CA LEU A 216 -9.96 1.57 8.21
C LEU A 216 -9.60 2.31 6.91
N PHE A 217 -8.59 1.83 6.19
CA PHE A 217 -8.00 2.56 5.06
C PHE A 217 -8.25 1.89 3.69
N GLY A 218 -8.81 0.67 3.67
CA GLY A 218 -9.04 -0.11 2.46
C GLY A 218 -10.23 0.33 1.59
N ASP A 219 -11.18 1.08 2.15
CA ASP A 219 -12.46 1.41 1.48
C ASP A 219 -12.34 2.37 0.29
N LYS A 220 -11.20 3.06 0.12
CA LYS A 220 -10.97 3.99 -1.00
C LYS A 220 -9.93 3.51 -1.99
N ASN A 221 -8.96 2.71 -1.54
CA ASN A 221 -7.81 2.20 -2.28
C ASN A 221 -7.32 0.93 -1.56
N GLY A 222 -6.74 -0.03 -2.27
CA GLY A 222 -6.13 -1.19 -1.61
C GLY A 222 -5.07 -0.77 -0.61
N LEU A 223 -4.95 -1.42 0.55
CA LEU A 223 -3.87 -1.14 1.51
C LEU A 223 -2.93 -2.33 1.59
N LEU A 224 -1.73 -2.19 1.04
CA LEU A 224 -0.64 -3.15 1.15
C LEU A 224 0.03 -2.98 2.52
N THR A 225 -0.04 -4.01 3.36
CA THR A 225 0.44 -3.96 4.74
C THR A 225 1.96 -4.18 4.82
N PRO A 226 2.61 -3.78 5.93
CA PRO A 226 4.04 -3.97 6.15
C PRO A 226 4.44 -5.43 6.07
N ARG A 227 5.59 -5.72 5.44
CA ARG A 227 6.17 -7.08 5.41
C ARG A 227 5.21 -8.17 4.93
N ALA A 228 4.22 -7.80 4.13
CA ALA A 228 3.19 -8.69 3.61
C ALA A 228 3.12 -8.62 2.07
N GLY A 229 2.42 -9.59 1.49
CA GLY A 229 2.03 -9.55 0.10
C GLY A 229 0.65 -8.92 -0.09
N GLY A 230 0.26 -8.67 -1.33
CA GLY A 230 -1.09 -8.25 -1.70
C GLY A 230 -1.32 -8.48 -3.18
N ARG A 231 -2.55 -8.75 -3.59
CA ARG A 231 -2.90 -9.05 -4.98
C ARG A 231 -3.82 -7.96 -5.51
N LEU A 232 -3.42 -7.34 -6.63
CA LEU A 232 -4.30 -6.49 -7.43
C LEU A 232 -4.79 -7.28 -8.64
N ALA A 233 -6.10 -7.42 -8.81
CA ALA A 233 -6.71 -7.93 -10.03
C ALA A 233 -7.23 -6.75 -10.87
N LEU A 234 -6.73 -6.59 -12.09
CA LEU A 234 -7.22 -5.58 -13.02
C LEU A 234 -8.43 -6.09 -13.80
N PRO A 235 -9.32 -5.20 -14.30
CA PRO A 235 -10.48 -5.61 -15.09
C PRO A 235 -10.10 -6.46 -16.31
N ALA A 236 -10.98 -7.40 -16.68
CA ALA A 236 -10.79 -8.23 -17.86
C ALA A 236 -10.57 -7.38 -19.12
N GLY A 237 -9.64 -7.80 -19.99
CA GLY A 237 -9.28 -7.07 -21.21
C GLY A 237 -8.32 -5.90 -21.00
N THR A 238 -7.82 -5.66 -19.78
CA THR A 238 -6.79 -4.64 -19.54
C THR A 238 -5.49 -5.01 -20.26
N THR A 239 -5.01 -4.12 -21.14
CA THR A 239 -3.71 -4.23 -21.85
C THR A 239 -2.72 -3.14 -21.44
N SER A 240 -3.18 -2.08 -20.77
CA SER A 240 -2.31 -1.05 -20.22
C SER A 240 -2.86 -0.59 -18.89
N ALA A 241 -1.98 -0.42 -17.90
CA ALA A 241 -2.36 0.10 -16.60
C ALA A 241 -1.20 0.87 -15.96
N THR A 242 -1.56 1.90 -15.18
CA THR A 242 -0.65 2.55 -14.25
C THR A 242 -1.09 2.21 -12.83
N ILE A 243 -0.17 1.69 -12.03
CA ILE A 243 -0.42 1.33 -10.64
C ILE A 243 0.51 2.16 -9.76
N ASN A 244 -0.05 2.86 -8.79
CA ASN A 244 0.71 3.64 -7.82
C ASN A 244 0.65 2.97 -6.45
N ALA A 245 1.80 2.87 -5.80
CA ALA A 245 1.95 2.52 -4.40
C ALA A 245 2.50 3.74 -3.66
N ASP A 246 1.63 4.37 -2.88
CA ASP A 246 1.92 5.59 -2.13
C ASP A 246 1.96 5.28 -0.64
N VAL A 247 3.00 5.71 0.06
CA VAL A 247 3.09 5.50 1.51
C VAL A 247 1.87 6.10 2.20
N ASN A 248 1.26 5.33 3.10
CA ASN A 248 0.20 5.78 3.99
C ASN A 248 0.78 6.05 5.39
N PRO A 249 1.21 7.29 5.68
CA PRO A 249 1.83 7.64 6.96
C PRO A 249 0.86 7.52 8.14
N VAL A 250 -0.44 7.72 7.89
CA VAL A 250 -1.47 7.62 8.93
C VAL A 250 -1.64 6.16 9.37
N ALA A 251 -1.67 5.22 8.43
CA ALA A 251 -1.72 3.79 8.75
C ALA A 251 -0.47 3.33 9.52
N LEU A 252 0.72 3.87 9.19
CA LEU A 252 1.96 3.59 9.91
C LEU A 252 1.92 4.11 11.37
N GLN A 253 1.43 5.34 11.56
CA GLN A 253 1.28 5.94 12.89
C GLN A 253 0.30 5.12 13.73
N LEU A 254 -0.83 4.72 13.15
CA LEU A 254 -1.80 3.86 13.82
C LEU A 254 -1.17 2.52 14.23
N ASN A 255 -0.45 1.85 13.33
CA ASN A 255 0.20 0.58 13.66
C ASN A 255 1.23 0.73 14.80
N SER A 256 1.91 1.87 14.88
CA SER A 256 2.83 2.18 15.98
C SER A 256 2.09 2.32 17.32
N ILE A 257 0.93 2.99 17.33
CA ILE A 257 0.06 3.09 18.52
C ILE A 257 -0.43 1.69 18.93
N LEU A 258 -0.99 0.93 17.99
CA LEU A 258 -1.54 -0.40 18.23
C LEU A 258 -0.47 -1.39 18.70
N THR A 259 0.73 -1.33 18.16
CA THR A 259 1.87 -2.13 18.63
C THR A 259 2.21 -1.78 20.08
N GLY A 260 2.19 -0.49 20.42
CA GLY A 260 2.43 -0.05 21.79
C GLY A 260 1.35 -0.52 22.77
N LEU A 261 0.08 -0.50 22.34
CA LEU A 261 -1.04 -1.03 23.11
C LEU A 261 -0.96 -2.56 23.27
N GLY A 262 -0.54 -3.28 22.23
CA GLY A 262 -0.32 -4.73 22.27
C GLY A 262 0.77 -5.13 23.28
N MET A 263 1.84 -4.34 23.40
CA MET A 263 2.86 -4.54 24.42
C MET A 263 2.32 -4.42 25.86
N LEU A 264 1.21 -3.69 26.04
CA LEU A 264 0.49 -3.50 27.30
C LEU A 264 -0.72 -4.45 27.45
N GLY A 265 -0.84 -5.47 26.57
CA GLY A 265 -1.87 -6.51 26.66
C GLY A 265 -3.21 -6.15 26.01
N ILE A 266 -3.20 -5.24 25.02
CA ILE A 266 -4.39 -4.84 24.27
C ILE A 266 -4.22 -5.22 22.81
N ASP A 267 -4.95 -6.25 22.39
CA ASP A 267 -4.83 -6.77 21.03
C ASP A 267 -5.72 -5.99 20.04
N GLY A 268 -5.28 -5.94 18.79
CA GLY A 268 -6.02 -5.29 17.70
C GLY A 268 -7.45 -5.79 17.55
N ASP A 269 -7.71 -7.09 17.78
CA ASP A 269 -9.05 -7.69 17.63
C ASP A 269 -10.03 -7.21 18.71
N GLN A 270 -9.54 -7.01 19.94
CA GLN A 270 -10.33 -6.46 21.03
C GLN A 270 -10.73 -5.02 20.71
N LEU A 271 -9.81 -4.27 20.13
CA LEU A 271 -10.11 -2.95 19.63
C LEU A 271 -11.11 -3.04 18.48
N VAL A 272 -10.93 -3.90 17.47
CA VAL A 272 -11.86 -4.07 16.33
C VAL A 272 -13.29 -4.31 16.81
N ALA A 273 -13.47 -5.14 17.84
CA ALA A 273 -14.77 -5.35 18.46
C ALA A 273 -15.35 -4.06 19.07
N VAL A 274 -14.54 -3.26 19.78
CA VAL A 274 -14.95 -1.94 20.28
C VAL A 274 -15.25 -0.97 19.12
N PHE A 275 -14.48 -1.06 18.03
CA PHE A 275 -14.63 -0.25 16.81
C PHE A 275 -15.96 -0.41 16.12
N GLN A 276 -16.32 -1.65 15.82
CA GLN A 276 -17.57 -1.97 15.14
C GLN A 276 -18.80 -1.54 15.94
N ASN A 277 -18.67 -1.42 17.26
CA ASN A 277 -19.78 -1.13 18.18
C ASN A 277 -19.83 0.32 18.70
N SER A 278 -18.84 1.17 18.41
CA SER A 278 -18.77 2.57 18.90
C SER A 278 -18.37 3.56 17.80
N ARG A 279 -19.14 3.61 16.72
CA ARG A 279 -18.80 4.36 15.48
C ARG A 279 -18.46 5.84 15.71
N SER A 280 -19.16 6.54 16.61
CA SER A 280 -18.94 7.97 16.90
C SER A 280 -17.60 8.26 17.57
N ALA A 281 -17.14 7.37 18.45
CA ALA A 281 -15.81 7.44 19.06
C ALA A 281 -14.71 7.39 18.01
N TRP A 282 -14.95 6.54 17.03
CA TRP A 282 -14.01 6.26 15.97
C TRP A 282 -14.05 7.26 14.85
N ASP A 283 -15.19 7.90 14.59
CA ASP A 283 -15.26 9.06 13.72
C ASP A 283 -14.43 10.23 14.29
N CYS A 284 -14.38 10.43 15.62
CA CYS A 284 -13.46 11.40 16.26
C CYS A 284 -12.01 10.99 16.01
N ALA A 285 -11.66 9.74 16.30
CA ALA A 285 -10.29 9.25 16.14
C ALA A 285 -9.86 9.29 14.66
N LEU A 286 -10.69 8.87 13.71
CA LEU A 286 -10.46 8.99 12.26
C LEU A 286 -10.33 10.45 11.84
N THR A 287 -11.13 11.37 12.39
CA THR A 287 -11.01 12.80 12.09
C THR A 287 -9.68 13.35 12.61
N ALA A 288 -9.31 13.01 13.85
CA ALA A 288 -8.01 13.37 14.44
C ALA A 288 -6.86 12.76 13.63
N MET A 289 -6.97 11.49 13.23
CA MET A 289 -6.00 10.74 12.43
C MET A 289 -5.87 11.27 11.00
N ASN A 290 -6.98 11.64 10.35
CA ASN A 290 -6.98 12.25 9.01
C ASN A 290 -6.46 13.69 9.03
N ALA A 291 -6.55 14.37 10.18
CA ALA A 291 -5.93 15.68 10.40
C ALA A 291 -4.42 15.57 10.71
N LEU A 292 -3.88 14.36 10.92
CA LEU A 292 -2.46 14.16 11.16
C LEU A 292 -1.67 14.50 9.90
N GLN A 293 -0.84 15.52 10.04
CA GLN A 293 0.30 15.73 9.16
C GLN A 293 1.51 15.03 9.76
N LEU A 294 2.51 14.69 8.93
CA LEU A 294 3.79 14.20 9.42
C LEU A 294 4.34 15.16 10.47
N PRO A 295 4.56 14.72 11.73
CA PRO A 295 5.01 15.61 12.79
C PRO A 295 6.41 16.13 12.44
N LYS A 296 6.59 17.45 12.50
CA LYS A 296 7.87 18.10 12.18
C LYS A 296 8.85 18.04 13.33
N ASP A 297 8.35 17.82 14.55
CA ASP A 297 9.12 17.78 15.78
C ASP A 297 8.42 16.90 16.85
N ALA A 298 9.11 16.75 17.97
CA ALA A 298 8.67 15.99 19.12
C ALA A 298 7.37 16.50 19.76
N TYR A 299 7.19 17.82 19.78
CA TYR A 299 6.04 18.46 20.39
C TYR A 299 4.78 18.19 19.56
N GLN A 300 4.88 18.36 18.24
CA GLN A 300 3.80 18.02 17.32
C GLN A 300 3.47 16.53 17.36
N ALA A 301 4.48 15.66 17.39
CA ALA A 301 4.22 14.23 17.56
C ALA A 301 3.46 13.98 18.87
N ARG A 302 3.96 14.47 20.01
CA ARG A 302 3.29 14.30 21.30
C ARG A 302 1.85 14.83 21.31
N ASP A 303 1.62 16.02 20.76
CA ASP A 303 0.29 16.64 20.67
C ASP A 303 -0.64 15.85 19.75
N GLN A 304 -0.15 15.34 18.63
CA GLN A 304 -0.90 14.48 17.71
C GLN A 304 -1.24 13.13 18.32
N TYR A 305 -0.27 12.45 18.93
CA TYR A 305 -0.49 11.20 19.67
C TYR A 305 -1.44 11.44 20.85
N GLY A 306 -1.30 12.56 21.54
CA GLY A 306 -2.17 13.00 22.62
C GLY A 306 -3.59 13.31 22.14
N GLY A 307 -3.76 13.96 21.00
CA GLY A 307 -5.05 14.30 20.40
C GLY A 307 -5.78 13.06 19.86
N VAL A 308 -5.06 12.14 19.22
CA VAL A 308 -5.61 10.82 18.87
C VAL A 308 -6.00 10.10 20.16
N ALA A 309 -5.10 9.99 21.14
CA ALA A 309 -5.41 9.37 22.43
C ALA A 309 -6.60 10.00 23.14
N GLN A 310 -6.75 11.33 23.08
CA GLN A 310 -7.89 12.05 23.65
C GLN A 310 -9.18 11.82 22.87
N CYS A 311 -9.16 11.76 21.54
CA CYS A 311 -10.34 11.38 20.75
C CYS A 311 -10.73 9.92 21.00
N LEU A 312 -9.74 9.03 21.10
CA LEU A 312 -9.93 7.65 21.53
C LEU A 312 -10.63 7.66 22.89
N LEU A 313 -10.03 8.27 23.90
CA LEU A 313 -10.56 8.39 25.26
C LEU A 313 -11.95 9.03 25.34
N ALA A 314 -12.20 10.12 24.61
CA ALA A 314 -13.47 10.85 24.63
C ALA A 314 -14.58 10.06 23.92
N GLY A 315 -14.25 9.43 22.81
CA GLY A 315 -15.14 8.53 22.10
C GLY A 315 -15.48 7.29 22.92
N ILE A 316 -14.45 6.73 23.54
CA ILE A 316 -14.52 5.62 24.47
C ILE A 316 -15.37 5.99 25.71
N GLY A 317 -15.21 7.20 26.26
CA GLY A 317 -16.02 7.71 27.37
C GLY A 317 -17.49 8.00 26.99
N ALA A 318 -17.74 8.41 25.74
CA ALA A 318 -19.10 8.51 25.19
C ALA A 318 -19.77 7.14 24.99
N ALA A 319 -18.97 6.09 24.77
CA ALA A 319 -19.41 4.69 24.76
C ALA A 319 -19.69 4.13 26.17
N GLY A 320 -19.40 4.90 27.24
CA GLY A 320 -19.78 4.57 28.61
C GLY A 320 -21.26 4.79 28.94
N GLY A 321 -22.05 5.33 28.00
CA GLY A 321 -23.49 5.09 27.98
C GLY A 321 -23.77 3.60 27.69
N PRO A 322 -24.97 3.07 27.95
CA PRO A 322 -25.28 1.70 27.54
C PRO A 322 -25.00 1.57 26.03
N ILE A 323 -23.96 0.80 25.66
CA ILE A 323 -23.67 0.44 24.27
C ILE A 323 -24.87 -0.38 23.81
N SER A 324 -25.90 0.30 23.33
CA SER A 324 -27.15 -0.31 22.94
C SER A 324 -26.94 -1.04 21.63
N GLY A 325 -26.63 -2.33 21.75
CA GLY A 325 -26.88 -3.36 20.74
C GLY A 325 -26.04 -3.30 19.46
N ALA A 326 -25.11 -4.25 19.34
CA ALA A 326 -25.03 -5.09 18.15
C ALA A 326 -24.66 -6.53 18.57
N ALA A 327 -25.03 -7.50 17.75
CA ALA A 327 -25.15 -8.91 18.14
C ALA A 327 -23.86 -9.53 18.74
N GLY A 328 -23.88 -9.85 20.04
CA GLY A 328 -23.06 -10.91 20.62
C GLY A 328 -21.96 -10.54 21.63
N ALA A 329 -21.63 -9.26 21.84
CA ALA A 329 -20.59 -8.86 22.81
C ALA A 329 -21.19 -8.31 24.13
N ASP A 330 -20.64 -8.71 25.28
CA ASP A 330 -21.04 -8.23 26.61
C ASP A 330 -20.65 -6.74 26.79
N PRO A 331 -21.60 -5.83 27.09
CA PRO A 331 -21.32 -4.42 27.34
C PRO A 331 -20.25 -4.19 28.43
N LYS A 332 -20.16 -5.08 29.42
CA LYS A 332 -19.15 -4.99 30.47
C LYS A 332 -17.75 -5.24 29.92
N TYR A 333 -17.61 -6.29 29.12
CA TYR A 333 -16.36 -6.62 28.43
C TYR A 333 -15.87 -5.46 27.54
N LEU A 334 -16.79 -4.83 26.79
CA LEU A 334 -16.45 -3.68 25.96
C LEU A 334 -15.97 -2.48 26.81
N GLY A 335 -16.62 -2.23 27.96
CA GLY A 335 -16.21 -1.20 28.92
C GLY A 335 -14.82 -1.47 29.53
N ASP A 336 -14.48 -2.72 29.83
CA ASP A 336 -13.19 -3.08 30.40
C ASP A 336 -12.04 -2.88 29.38
N VAL A 337 -12.23 -3.28 28.11
CA VAL A 337 -11.25 -3.04 27.03
C VAL A 337 -11.05 -1.54 26.81
N VAL A 338 -12.13 -0.77 26.88
CA VAL A 338 -12.19 0.68 26.80
C VAL A 338 -11.33 1.34 27.88
N HIS A 339 -11.56 0.97 29.14
CA HIS A 339 -10.85 1.54 30.29
C HIS A 339 -9.36 1.20 30.20
N ARG A 340 -9.03 -0.07 29.97
CA ARG A 340 -7.66 -0.56 29.80
C ARG A 340 -6.90 0.19 28.70
N THR A 341 -7.56 0.45 27.56
CA THR A 341 -7.00 1.24 26.45
C THR A 341 -6.69 2.66 26.89
N GLY A 342 -7.60 3.28 27.65
CA GLY A 342 -7.38 4.62 28.18
C GLY A 342 -6.18 4.70 29.13
N VAL A 343 -6.01 3.71 29.99
CA VAL A 343 -4.88 3.63 30.93
C VAL A 343 -3.57 3.40 30.17
N ALA A 344 -3.54 2.48 29.21
CA ALA A 344 -2.38 2.23 28.37
C ALA A 344 -1.94 3.48 27.59
N LEU A 345 -2.89 4.22 27.00
CA LEU A 345 -2.61 5.50 26.33
C LEU A 345 -2.09 6.57 27.31
N SER A 346 -2.59 6.62 28.54
CA SER A 346 -2.10 7.55 29.55
C SER A 346 -0.64 7.29 29.91
N LEU A 347 -0.24 6.01 30.00
CA LEU A 347 1.15 5.64 30.25
C LEU A 347 2.06 6.09 29.09
N VAL A 348 1.63 5.87 27.84
CA VAL A 348 2.40 6.26 26.65
C VAL A 348 2.52 7.78 26.50
N THR A 349 1.47 8.56 26.82
CA THR A 349 1.50 10.03 26.69
C THR A 349 2.34 10.73 27.78
N THR A 350 2.69 10.01 28.85
CA THR A 350 3.62 10.51 29.89
C THR A 350 5.10 10.29 29.56
N LEU A 351 5.41 9.75 28.38
CA LEU A 351 6.79 9.52 27.93
C LEU A 351 7.54 10.84 27.64
N PRO A 352 8.89 10.86 27.79
CA PRO A 352 9.71 12.04 27.50
C PRO A 352 9.62 12.48 26.04
N ASP A 353 9.72 13.79 25.77
CA ASP A 353 9.63 14.35 24.41
C ASP A 353 10.66 13.73 23.43
N GLN A 354 11.82 13.31 23.93
CA GLN A 354 12.85 12.65 23.12
C GLN A 354 12.36 11.34 22.48
N PHE A 355 11.37 10.66 23.05
CA PHE A 355 10.71 9.51 22.42
C PHE A 355 9.93 9.93 21.18
N PHE A 356 9.07 10.94 21.32
CA PHE A 356 8.27 11.49 20.22
C PHE A 356 9.16 12.09 19.14
N ALA A 357 10.30 12.69 19.50
CA ALA A 357 11.33 13.16 18.57
C ALA A 357 11.89 12.02 17.70
N ASN A 358 12.19 10.87 18.32
CA ASN A 358 12.75 9.71 17.63
C ASN A 358 11.72 9.03 16.71
N ILE A 359 10.45 8.97 17.13
CA ILE A 359 9.37 8.50 16.26
C ILE A 359 9.18 9.45 15.08
N ALA A 360 9.09 10.76 15.34
CA ALA A 360 8.97 11.76 14.28
C ALA A 360 10.14 11.71 13.29
N GLY A 361 11.36 11.56 13.79
CA GLY A 361 12.56 11.38 12.97
C GLY A 361 12.51 10.10 12.13
N ALA A 362 12.18 8.96 12.72
CA ALA A 362 12.08 7.69 12.02
C ALA A 362 10.95 7.68 10.97
N ILE A 363 9.80 8.28 11.28
CA ILE A 363 8.72 8.45 10.29
C ILE A 363 9.15 9.43 9.19
N GLY A 364 9.78 10.56 9.54
CA GLY A 364 10.25 11.56 8.60
C GLY A 364 11.30 11.04 7.61
N GLU A 365 12.24 10.22 8.10
CA GLU A 365 13.28 9.59 7.27
C GLU A 365 12.69 8.61 6.25
N VAL A 366 11.61 7.90 6.61
CA VAL A 366 11.00 6.87 5.74
C VAL A 366 9.90 7.44 4.84
N THR A 367 9.31 8.59 5.15
CA THR A 367 8.23 9.19 4.35
C THR A 367 8.70 10.15 3.25
N GLY A 368 9.99 10.50 3.23
CA GLY A 368 10.53 11.60 2.43
C GLY A 368 10.19 11.64 0.94
N LYS A 369 10.19 10.51 0.19
CA LYS A 369 9.95 10.48 -1.29
C LYS A 369 9.56 9.10 -1.86
N ASN A 370 8.50 8.47 -1.35
CA ASN A 370 8.19 7.05 -1.65
C ASN A 370 6.92 6.81 -2.48
N HIS A 371 6.65 7.68 -3.46
CA HIS A 371 5.77 7.32 -4.58
C HIS A 371 6.48 6.26 -5.44
N LEU A 372 5.84 5.11 -5.61
CA LEU A 372 6.28 4.04 -6.50
C LEU A 372 5.23 3.83 -7.58
N GLN A 373 5.65 3.89 -8.82
CA GLN A 373 4.79 3.62 -9.97
C GLN A 373 5.21 2.32 -10.66
N PHE A 374 4.22 1.52 -11.04
CA PHE A 374 4.36 0.35 -11.90
C PHE A 374 3.54 0.56 -13.17
N THR A 375 4.16 0.29 -14.32
CA THR A 375 3.52 0.41 -15.62
C THR A 375 3.34 -0.97 -16.22
N LEU A 376 2.09 -1.33 -16.50
CA LEU A 376 1.72 -2.55 -17.21
C LEU A 376 1.60 -2.24 -18.70
N ASN A 377 2.27 -3.01 -19.54
CA ASN A 377 2.11 -3.01 -20.99
C ASN A 377 1.89 -4.44 -21.48
N GLY A 378 0.70 -4.70 -21.99
CA GLY A 378 0.29 -5.91 -22.69
C GLY A 378 0.46 -5.71 -24.19
N GLN A 379 1.35 -6.48 -24.77
CA GLN A 379 1.45 -6.64 -26.21
C GLN A 379 0.65 -7.87 -26.55
N GLY A 380 -0.36 -7.74 -27.43
CA GLY A 380 -1.04 -8.91 -28.01
C GLY A 380 -0.03 -9.85 -28.67
N PRO A 381 -0.48 -10.96 -29.28
CA PRO A 381 0.44 -11.75 -30.08
C PRO A 381 1.01 -10.80 -31.12
N THR A 382 2.25 -10.38 -30.94
CA THR A 382 3.11 -10.20 -32.08
C THR A 382 3.02 -11.57 -32.68
N ALA A 383 2.28 -11.69 -33.79
CA ALA A 383 2.43 -12.83 -34.67
C ALA A 383 3.92 -13.15 -34.64
N PRO A 384 4.34 -14.43 -34.47
CA PRO A 384 5.75 -14.74 -34.51
C PRO A 384 6.30 -13.92 -35.65
N ALA A 385 7.42 -13.25 -35.45
CA ALA A 385 8.17 -12.77 -36.59
C ALA A 385 8.49 -14.03 -37.41
N ARG A 386 7.53 -14.50 -38.22
CA ARG A 386 7.76 -14.85 -39.60
C ARG A 386 8.65 -13.70 -40.01
N SER A 387 9.89 -14.04 -40.35
CA SER A 387 10.68 -13.21 -41.23
C SER A 387 9.68 -12.54 -42.15
N ILE A 388 9.42 -11.25 -41.94
CA ILE A 388 8.50 -10.52 -42.79
C ILE A 388 9.18 -10.68 -44.12
N GLY A 389 8.53 -11.43 -45.01
CA GLY A 389 8.96 -11.51 -46.39
C GLY A 389 9.24 -10.09 -46.81
N THR A 390 10.49 -9.81 -47.16
CA THR A 390 10.94 -8.45 -47.44
C THR A 390 9.99 -7.86 -48.47
N LEU A 391 9.33 -6.74 -48.15
CA LEU A 391 8.53 -6.05 -49.14
C LEU A 391 9.45 -5.68 -50.30
N GLN A 392 9.15 -6.18 -51.49
CA GLN A 392 9.87 -5.79 -52.70
C GLN A 392 9.20 -4.53 -53.25
N LEU A 393 9.80 -3.39 -52.94
CA LEU A 393 9.39 -2.10 -53.46
C LEU A 393 10.04 -1.90 -54.83
N SER A 394 9.31 -1.29 -55.75
CA SER A 394 9.79 -0.98 -57.08
C SER A 394 9.30 0.40 -57.49
N VAL A 395 10.25 1.24 -57.87
CA VAL A 395 10.01 2.49 -58.59
C VAL A 395 10.34 2.20 -60.04
N PHE A 396 9.47 2.58 -60.96
CA PHE A 396 9.65 2.34 -62.39
C PHE A 396 9.18 3.56 -63.18
N HIS A 397 9.65 3.73 -64.41
CA HIS A 397 9.13 4.78 -65.28
C HIS A 397 7.71 4.43 -65.76
N SER A 398 6.70 5.27 -65.47
CA SER A 398 5.28 4.89 -65.65
C SER A 398 4.73 5.04 -67.07
N ARG A 399 5.44 5.76 -67.96
CA ARG A 399 5.04 5.91 -69.37
C ARG A 399 6.00 5.23 -70.36
N THR A 400 5.49 4.85 -71.51
CA THR A 400 6.24 4.14 -72.55
C THR A 400 7.01 5.04 -73.51
N ASN A 401 7.00 6.37 -73.34
CA ASN A 401 7.69 7.31 -74.24
C ASN A 401 8.80 8.10 -73.48
N PRO A 402 10.03 7.56 -73.37
CA PRO A 402 11.09 8.09 -72.50
C PRO A 402 11.67 9.45 -72.91
N GLY A 403 11.36 9.91 -74.14
CA GLY A 403 11.86 11.19 -74.63
C GLY A 403 11.18 12.39 -73.97
N ASP A 404 9.89 12.24 -73.63
CA ASP A 404 9.05 13.35 -73.20
C ASP A 404 8.89 13.40 -71.68
N THR A 405 9.03 12.29 -70.95
CA THR A 405 8.71 12.22 -69.51
C THR A 405 9.86 11.70 -68.65
N GLY A 406 11.10 11.84 -69.12
CA GLY A 406 12.29 11.30 -68.44
C GLY A 406 12.55 9.84 -68.75
N VAL A 407 13.62 9.29 -68.18
CA VAL A 407 14.08 7.92 -68.49
C VAL A 407 14.60 7.21 -67.25
N GLU A 408 14.42 5.90 -67.19
CA GLU A 408 15.09 5.02 -66.23
C GLU A 408 16.49 4.66 -66.76
N LEU A 409 17.53 5.06 -66.03
CA LEU A 409 18.94 4.81 -66.37
C LEU A 409 19.40 3.44 -65.87
N ALA A 410 18.95 3.06 -64.68
CA ALA A 410 19.23 1.80 -64.00
C ALA A 410 18.13 1.57 -62.93
N PRO A 411 18.05 0.37 -62.33
CA PRO A 411 17.11 0.14 -61.24
C PRO A 411 17.24 1.20 -60.14
N ASN A 412 16.13 1.86 -59.81
CA ASN A 412 16.05 2.97 -58.84
C ASN A 412 16.88 4.21 -59.20
N HIS A 413 17.22 4.41 -60.47
CA HIS A 413 17.97 5.58 -60.96
C HIS A 413 17.36 6.12 -62.24
N PHE A 414 16.87 7.35 -62.17
CA PHE A 414 16.09 8.00 -63.23
C PHE A 414 16.73 9.33 -63.62
N GLN A 415 16.35 9.84 -64.78
CA GLN A 415 16.74 11.15 -65.28
C GLN A 415 15.49 11.94 -65.68
N LEU A 416 15.49 13.24 -65.41
CA LEU A 416 14.46 14.16 -65.91
C LEU A 416 14.41 14.17 -67.45
N SER A 417 13.28 14.59 -68.01
CA SER A 417 13.11 14.75 -69.46
C SER A 417 14.17 15.66 -70.07
N LYS A 418 14.53 15.42 -71.34
CA LYS A 418 15.44 16.30 -72.10
C LYS A 418 14.73 17.51 -72.69
N THR A 419 13.41 17.46 -72.77
CA THR A 419 12.51 18.50 -73.28
C THR A 419 11.61 18.99 -72.16
N LYS A 420 11.28 20.28 -72.19
CA LYS A 420 10.35 20.89 -71.22
C LYS A 420 8.90 20.71 -71.68
N HIS A 421 8.01 20.47 -70.73
CA HIS A 421 6.55 20.58 -70.86
C HIS A 421 6.10 21.54 -69.79
N ASP A 422 5.28 22.50 -70.19
CA ASP A 422 4.86 23.60 -69.32
C ASP A 422 6.03 24.28 -68.58
N GLY A 423 7.17 24.43 -69.28
CA GLY A 423 8.35 25.14 -68.80
C GLY A 423 9.25 24.38 -67.81
N THR A 424 8.90 23.14 -67.45
CA THR A 424 9.59 22.34 -66.43
C THR A 424 10.13 21.04 -67.02
N PHE A 425 11.23 20.53 -66.48
CA PHE A 425 11.71 19.17 -66.75
C PHE A 425 11.11 18.24 -65.71
N TRP A 426 10.62 17.06 -66.09
CA TRP A 426 9.98 16.15 -65.14
C TRP A 426 10.30 14.70 -65.49
N VAL A 427 10.10 13.84 -64.51
CA VAL A 427 10.07 12.38 -64.70
C VAL A 427 8.74 11.82 -64.19
N ASP A 428 8.09 10.99 -65.00
CA ASP A 428 6.88 10.24 -64.64
C ASP A 428 7.27 8.89 -64.03
N LEU A 429 6.96 8.69 -62.75
CA LEU A 429 7.32 7.49 -61.99
C LEU A 429 6.08 6.76 -61.50
N GLY A 430 6.17 5.45 -61.45
CA GLY A 430 5.20 4.53 -60.89
C GLY A 430 5.75 3.85 -59.64
N LEU A 431 4.89 3.65 -58.64
CA LEU A 431 5.22 2.96 -57.39
C LEU A 431 4.46 1.65 -57.30
N ARG A 432 5.17 0.57 -57.00
CA ARG A 432 4.58 -0.74 -56.73
C ARG A 432 5.29 -1.40 -55.57
N TRP A 433 4.57 -2.21 -54.82
CA TRP A 433 5.16 -3.13 -53.86
C TRP A 433 4.51 -4.51 -54.00
N LYS A 434 5.27 -5.54 -53.65
CA LYS A 434 4.77 -6.91 -53.54
C LYS A 434 5.50 -7.65 -52.42
N THR A 435 4.91 -8.74 -51.98
CA THR A 435 5.58 -9.71 -51.11
C THR A 435 6.60 -10.52 -51.91
N ASP A 436 7.69 -10.93 -51.27
CA ASP A 436 8.77 -11.71 -51.92
C ASP A 436 8.33 -13.13 -52.30
N ASP A 437 7.43 -13.74 -51.52
CA ASP A 437 6.86 -15.06 -51.77
C ASP A 437 5.52 -15.04 -52.54
N GLY A 438 5.04 -13.84 -52.90
CA GLY A 438 3.78 -13.63 -53.60
C GLY A 438 2.52 -13.99 -52.79
N LYS A 439 2.64 -14.20 -51.47
CA LYS A 439 1.52 -14.54 -50.60
C LYS A 439 1.06 -13.33 -49.81
N GLY A 440 -0.25 -13.24 -49.57
CA GLY A 440 -0.81 -12.15 -48.79
C GLY A 440 -0.29 -12.13 -47.35
N LEU A 441 0.25 -10.99 -46.90
CA LEU A 441 0.67 -10.79 -45.51
C LEU A 441 -0.52 -10.80 -44.54
N PHE A 442 -1.66 -10.28 -45.00
CA PHE A 442 -2.90 -10.12 -44.24
C PHE A 442 -4.11 -10.40 -45.14
N SER A 443 -5.24 -10.74 -44.53
CA SER A 443 -6.52 -10.93 -45.25
C SER A 443 -7.02 -9.62 -45.86
N TYR A 444 -6.83 -8.50 -45.15
CA TYR A 444 -7.06 -7.14 -45.64
C TYR A 444 -5.99 -6.23 -45.06
N CYS A 445 -5.66 -5.15 -45.75
CA CYS A 445 -4.78 -4.12 -45.21
C CYS A 445 -5.11 -2.76 -45.78
N THR A 446 -4.74 -1.75 -44.99
CA THR A 446 -4.64 -0.37 -45.44
C THR A 446 -3.20 -0.09 -45.81
N GLU A 447 -2.94 0.23 -47.07
CA GLU A 447 -1.67 0.74 -47.57
C GLU A 447 -1.61 2.26 -47.39
N GLN A 448 -0.50 2.75 -46.85
CA GLN A 448 -0.09 4.15 -46.89
C GLN A 448 1.25 4.24 -47.61
N THR A 449 1.29 5.00 -48.71
CA THR A 449 2.46 5.18 -49.55
C THR A 449 2.94 6.62 -49.44
N LYS A 450 4.23 6.83 -49.19
CA LYS A 450 4.87 8.15 -49.18
C LYS A 450 6.11 8.16 -50.07
N VAL A 451 6.41 9.32 -50.65
CA VAL A 451 7.74 9.61 -51.21
C VAL A 451 8.30 10.80 -50.47
N LEU A 452 9.50 10.65 -49.93
CA LEU A 452 10.24 11.67 -49.19
C LEU A 452 11.38 12.21 -50.04
N ASP A 453 11.64 13.50 -50.00
CA ASP A 453 12.89 14.09 -50.50
C ASP A 453 14.05 13.90 -49.50
N SER A 454 15.27 14.27 -49.91
CA SER A 454 16.48 14.16 -49.07
C SER A 454 16.42 14.93 -47.74
N GLY A 455 15.53 15.90 -47.58
CA GLY A 455 15.31 16.64 -46.35
C GLY A 455 14.21 16.03 -45.45
N GLY A 456 13.62 14.90 -45.86
CA GLY A 456 12.48 14.28 -45.18
C GLY A 456 11.12 14.92 -45.53
N GLY A 457 11.09 15.83 -46.51
CA GLY A 457 9.86 16.47 -46.98
C GLY A 457 9.01 15.50 -47.80
N VAL A 458 7.70 15.44 -47.52
CA VAL A 458 6.76 14.57 -48.26
C VAL A 458 6.44 15.21 -49.62
N VAL A 459 6.81 14.52 -50.71
CA VAL A 459 6.50 14.94 -52.10
C VAL A 459 5.33 14.16 -52.71
N LEU A 460 5.00 13.00 -52.13
CA LEU A 460 3.80 12.23 -52.46
C LEU A 460 3.27 11.56 -51.20
N GLU A 461 1.94 11.55 -51.03
CA GLU A 461 1.25 10.73 -50.04
C GLU A 461 -0.03 10.14 -50.65
N ARG A 462 -0.24 8.84 -50.48
CA ARG A 462 -1.39 8.08 -50.98
C ARG A 462 -1.83 7.05 -49.96
N LYS A 463 -3.10 6.69 -50.02
CA LYS A 463 -3.68 5.69 -49.12
C LYS A 463 -4.76 4.89 -49.85
N GLN A 464 -4.74 3.57 -49.70
CA GLN A 464 -5.78 2.69 -50.22
C GLN A 464 -6.03 1.50 -49.28
N ARG A 465 -7.20 0.88 -49.41
CA ARG A 465 -7.52 -0.38 -48.74
C ARG A 465 -7.48 -1.49 -49.77
N LEU A 466 -6.76 -2.57 -49.45
CA LEU A 466 -6.56 -3.71 -50.33
C LEU A 466 -7.33 -4.93 -49.82
N ALA A 467 -7.93 -5.65 -50.76
CA ALA A 467 -8.68 -6.87 -50.50
C ALA A 467 -7.78 -8.09 -50.23
N THR A 468 -6.50 -8.01 -50.62
CA THR A 468 -5.43 -8.97 -50.33
C THR A 468 -4.13 -8.19 -50.15
N CYS A 469 -3.24 -8.65 -49.29
CA CYS A 469 -1.99 -7.95 -48.96
C CYS A 469 -0.75 -8.64 -49.53
N ASP A 470 -0.87 -9.11 -50.76
CA ASP A 470 0.18 -9.76 -51.55
C ASP A 470 0.92 -8.77 -52.47
N GLY A 471 0.28 -7.65 -52.81
CA GLY A 471 0.89 -6.51 -53.48
C GLY A 471 -0.04 -5.30 -53.53
N GLY A 472 0.54 -4.15 -53.87
CA GLY A 472 -0.17 -2.88 -53.94
C GLY A 472 0.65 -1.81 -54.64
N GLY A 473 0.32 -0.55 -54.39
CA GLY A 473 0.75 0.59 -55.20
C GLY A 473 -0.12 0.75 -56.44
N GLY A 474 0.52 0.92 -57.61
CA GLY A 474 -0.15 1.38 -58.84
C GLY A 474 -0.33 2.89 -58.89
N TRP A 475 0.51 3.62 -58.15
CA TRP A 475 0.47 5.06 -58.09
C TRP A 475 1.47 5.65 -59.08
N ASP A 476 0.97 6.47 -59.98
CA ASP A 476 1.82 7.30 -60.83
C ASP A 476 1.93 8.71 -60.24
N PHE A 477 3.13 9.29 -60.31
CA PHE A 477 3.42 10.63 -59.84
C PHE A 477 4.56 11.27 -60.65
N GLN A 478 4.74 12.58 -60.50
CA GLN A 478 5.74 13.34 -61.23
C GLN A 478 6.75 13.96 -60.26
N LEU A 479 8.02 13.94 -60.64
CA LEU A 479 9.08 14.70 -59.97
C LEU A 479 9.71 15.69 -60.93
N THR A 480 9.92 16.92 -60.45
CA THR A 480 10.45 18.04 -61.26
C THR A 480 11.82 18.54 -60.78
N LYS A 481 12.36 17.92 -59.73
CA LYS A 481 13.63 18.30 -59.11
C LYS A 481 14.56 17.09 -59.11
N PRO A 482 15.84 17.27 -59.46
CA PRO A 482 16.86 16.26 -59.22
C PRO A 482 17.08 16.08 -57.71
N GLY A 483 17.47 14.88 -57.32
CA GLY A 483 17.80 14.57 -55.94
C GLY A 483 17.61 13.10 -55.58
N THR A 484 17.88 12.81 -54.32
CA THR A 484 17.63 11.50 -53.74
C THR A 484 16.30 11.49 -53.01
N TYR A 485 15.53 10.44 -53.22
CA TYR A 485 14.19 10.25 -52.69
C TYR A 485 14.05 8.89 -52.03
N THR A 486 13.11 8.77 -51.09
CA THR A 486 12.77 7.52 -50.42
C THR A 486 11.30 7.21 -50.61
N TYR A 487 11.00 6.09 -51.27
CA TYR A 487 9.66 5.51 -51.31
C TYR A 487 9.42 4.68 -50.05
N VAL A 488 8.38 5.02 -49.29
CA VAL A 488 7.98 4.37 -48.04
C VAL A 488 6.59 3.77 -48.21
N VAL A 489 6.41 2.54 -47.74
CA VAL A 489 5.12 1.84 -47.66
C VAL A 489 4.88 1.38 -46.22
N ASP A 490 3.78 1.82 -45.63
CA ASP A 490 3.25 1.33 -44.37
C ASP A 490 1.95 0.56 -44.61
N LEU A 491 1.92 -0.71 -44.20
CA LEU A 491 0.74 -1.56 -44.25
C LEU A 491 0.19 -1.76 -42.86
N GLN A 492 -1.10 -1.49 -42.68
CA GLN A 492 -1.84 -1.85 -41.46
C GLN A 492 -2.77 -3.01 -41.78
N GLY A 493 -2.49 -4.19 -41.24
CA GLY A 493 -3.27 -5.42 -41.42
C GLY A 493 -4.49 -5.51 -40.52
N GLU A 494 -5.57 -6.13 -41.02
CA GLU A 494 -6.78 -6.50 -40.27
C GLU A 494 -6.84 -8.04 -40.12
N PRO A 495 -7.09 -8.60 -38.92
CA PRO A 495 -7.50 -7.93 -37.68
C PRO A 495 -6.34 -7.31 -36.89
N SER A 496 -5.09 -7.64 -37.20
CA SER A 496 -3.89 -7.04 -36.57
C SER A 496 -2.64 -7.28 -37.42
N GLY A 497 -1.58 -6.51 -37.14
CA GLY A 497 -0.28 -6.60 -37.80
C GLY A 497 0.08 -5.34 -38.57
N SER A 498 1.37 -5.10 -38.78
CA SER A 498 1.85 -4.05 -39.66
C SER A 498 3.08 -4.52 -40.42
N ALA A 499 3.32 -3.94 -41.58
CA ALA A 499 4.54 -4.13 -42.34
C ALA A 499 5.02 -2.79 -42.88
N HIS A 500 6.33 -2.62 -42.96
CA HIS A 500 6.96 -1.38 -43.39
C HIS A 500 8.06 -1.72 -44.39
N GLY A 501 8.21 -0.91 -45.43
CA GLY A 501 9.25 -1.05 -46.42
C GLY A 501 9.70 0.30 -46.95
N GLU A 502 10.99 0.42 -47.22
CA GLU A 502 11.59 1.63 -47.81
C GLU A 502 12.47 1.26 -48.99
N GLN A 503 12.46 2.10 -50.02
CA GLN A 503 13.33 1.99 -51.18
C GLN A 503 13.83 3.37 -51.58
N GLN A 504 15.14 3.54 -51.52
CA GLN A 504 15.79 4.76 -52.00
C GLN A 504 15.91 4.73 -53.52
N PHE A 505 15.71 5.88 -54.17
CA PHE A 505 15.95 6.08 -55.59
C PHE A 505 16.50 7.48 -55.87
N THR A 506 17.13 7.66 -57.03
CA THR A 506 17.76 8.94 -57.42
C THR A 506 17.20 9.44 -58.73
N VAL A 507 17.01 10.76 -58.83
CA VAL A 507 16.64 11.46 -60.05
C VAL A 507 17.75 12.44 -60.42
N ASP A 508 18.36 12.23 -61.58
CA ASP A 508 19.39 13.07 -62.16
C ASP A 508 18.80 14.21 -62.99
N PRO A 509 19.55 15.33 -63.16
CA PRO A 509 19.12 16.46 -63.98
C PRO A 509 18.97 16.15 -65.47
#